data_AF-A0A316V1F5-F1
#
_entry.id   AF-A0A316V1F5-F1
#
_cell.length_a   1.000
_cell.length_b   1.000
_cell.length_c   1.000
_cell.angle_alpha   90.00
_cell.angle_beta   90.00
_cell.angle_gamma   90.00
#
_symmetry.space_group_name_H-M   'P 1'
#
loop_
_entity.id
_entity.type
_entity.pdbx_description
1 polymer ?
#
loop_
_entity_poly.entity_id
_entity_poly.type
_entity_poly.pdbx_seq_one_letter_code
_entity_poly.pdbx_strand_id
1 'polypeptide(L)'
;MKHALLFILLAVILTLTSTVCARTLAIPELSNRDVDDENLMATLTYRALNVFAGSDDEDQEMNLEKRARNKRLRNCSSDRDCPSSRYCSRNSGKCFKLRNRGANCKHDYVCGTGYCGRKTGRCARQKGNNSNCFGADTACKSGYCDSSTNKCSRRQKPGTPCTSARQCSSGYCRKNGTCSKHYHSPRPPPPVQTGK
;
A
#
# COMPACT_ATOMS: atom_id res chain seq x y z
N MET A 1 -45.42 -45.47 -0.49
CA MET A 1 -43.97 -45.70 -0.73
C MET A 1 -43.05 -44.68 -0.05
N LYS A 2 -43.41 -43.38 0.07
CA LYS A 2 -42.54 -42.37 0.74
C LYS A 2 -42.32 -42.60 2.24
N HIS A 3 -43.27 -43.19 2.97
CA HIS A 3 -43.11 -43.45 4.41
C HIS A 3 -42.17 -44.62 4.73
N ALA A 4 -42.06 -45.62 3.85
CA ALA A 4 -41.15 -46.74 4.05
C ALA A 4 -39.67 -46.31 4.02
N LEU A 5 -39.32 -45.33 3.18
CA LEU A 5 -37.95 -44.82 3.09
C LEU A 5 -37.53 -44.06 4.35
N LEU A 6 -38.48 -43.36 5.00
CA LEU A 6 -38.22 -42.58 6.21
C LEU A 6 -37.90 -43.49 7.42
N PHE A 7 -38.61 -44.61 7.54
CA PHE A 7 -38.37 -45.59 8.60
C PHE A 7 -37.02 -46.29 8.44
N ILE A 8 -36.62 -46.61 7.20
CA ILE A 8 -35.30 -47.22 6.93
C ILE A 8 -34.18 -46.23 7.28
N LEU A 9 -34.33 -44.94 6.94
CA LEU A 9 -33.34 -43.92 7.28
C LEU A 9 -33.20 -43.72 8.80
N LEU A 10 -34.32 -43.70 9.54
CA LEU A 10 -34.31 -43.59 11.00
C LEU A 10 -33.64 -44.81 11.67
N ALA A 11 -33.90 -46.02 11.16
CA ALA A 11 -33.26 -47.23 11.67
C ALA A 11 -31.74 -47.23 11.45
N VAL A 12 -31.27 -46.78 10.27
CA VAL A 12 -29.83 -46.68 9.97
C VAL A 12 -29.14 -45.67 10.90
N ILE A 13 -29.76 -44.51 11.15
CA ILE A 13 -29.22 -43.49 12.06
C ILE A 13 -29.11 -44.04 13.49
N LEU A 14 -30.13 -44.76 13.98
CA LEU A 14 -30.12 -45.38 15.32
C LEU A 14 -29.04 -46.48 15.46
N THR A 15 -28.75 -47.23 14.40
CA THR A 15 -27.68 -48.23 14.44
C THR A 15 -26.28 -47.60 14.43
N LEU A 16 -26.09 -46.50 13.69
CA LEU A 16 -24.79 -45.82 13.59
C LEU A 16 -24.39 -45.13 14.91
N THR A 17 -25.34 -44.53 15.64
CA THR A 17 -25.07 -43.90 16.93
C THR A 17 -24.66 -44.90 18.01
N SER A 18 -25.18 -46.13 17.94
CA SER A 18 -24.86 -47.21 18.90
C SER A 18 -23.42 -47.71 18.76
N THR A 19 -22.88 -47.72 17.54
CA THR A 19 -21.50 -48.21 17.28
C THR A 19 -20.40 -47.23 17.65
N VAL A 20 -20.68 -45.92 17.72
CA VAL A 20 -19.65 -44.91 18.02
C VAL A 20 -19.35 -44.83 19.54
N CYS A 21 -20.30 -45.20 20.39
CA CYS A 21 -20.08 -45.22 21.85
C CYS A 21 -19.17 -46.35 22.35
N ALA A 22 -18.89 -47.38 21.54
CA ALA A 22 -18.11 -48.54 21.99
C ALA A 22 -16.59 -48.41 21.76
N ARG A 23 -16.11 -47.34 21.10
CA ARG A 23 -14.68 -47.24 20.68
C ARG A 23 -13.85 -46.20 21.42
N THR A 24 -14.36 -45.59 22.49
CA THR A 24 -13.64 -44.52 23.22
C THR A 24 -13.22 -44.93 24.65
N LEU A 25 -12.89 -46.20 24.87
CA LEU A 25 -12.29 -46.69 26.12
C LEU A 25 -10.89 -47.25 25.86
N ALA A 26 -9.91 -46.37 25.65
CA ALA A 26 -8.49 -46.67 25.89
C ALA A 26 -7.64 -45.39 25.75
N ILE A 27 -7.53 -44.60 26.83
CA ILE A 27 -6.31 -43.81 27.07
C ILE A 27 -5.99 -43.93 28.57
N PRO A 28 -4.76 -44.37 28.93
CA PRO A 28 -4.36 -44.64 30.31
C PRO A 28 -3.84 -43.39 31.03
N GLU A 29 -4.04 -43.40 32.35
CA GLU A 29 -3.17 -42.85 33.41
C GLU A 29 -2.50 -41.49 33.17
N LEU A 30 -3.13 -40.42 33.67
CA LEU A 30 -2.41 -39.26 34.18
C LEU A 30 -2.92 -38.93 35.59
N SER A 31 -2.10 -39.33 36.53
CA SER A 31 -2.15 -39.17 37.98
C SER A 31 -2.33 -37.71 38.43
N ASN A 32 -3.15 -37.57 39.47
CA ASN A 32 -3.13 -36.58 40.54
C ASN A 32 -3.30 -35.10 40.18
N ARG A 33 -4.54 -34.63 40.38
CA ARG A 33 -4.79 -33.41 41.17
C ARG A 33 -6.25 -33.39 41.67
N ASP A 34 -6.39 -33.39 42.99
CA ASP A 34 -7.62 -33.11 43.72
C ASP A 34 -8.22 -31.79 43.24
N VAL A 35 -9.42 -31.85 42.65
CA VAL A 35 -10.28 -30.70 42.38
C VAL A 35 -11.70 -31.12 42.70
N ASP A 36 -12.32 -30.38 43.61
CA ASP A 36 -13.59 -30.66 44.27
C ASP A 36 -14.78 -30.91 43.30
N ASP A 37 -15.63 -31.86 43.69
CA ASP A 37 -16.62 -32.61 42.89
C ASP A 37 -17.90 -31.85 42.50
N GLU A 38 -18.05 -30.55 42.78
CA GLU A 38 -19.30 -29.81 42.48
C GLU A 38 -19.23 -28.85 41.28
N ASN A 39 -18.08 -28.71 40.60
CA ASN A 39 -17.93 -27.76 39.48
C ASN A 39 -17.74 -28.44 38.10
N LEU A 40 -17.74 -29.77 38.05
CA LEU A 40 -17.48 -30.53 36.83
C LEU A 40 -18.72 -30.65 35.92
N MET A 41 -19.92 -30.71 36.49
CA MET A 41 -21.16 -30.87 35.70
C MET A 41 -21.62 -29.57 35.02
N ALA A 42 -21.26 -28.40 35.54
CA ALA A 42 -21.54 -27.11 34.91
C ALA A 42 -20.57 -26.79 33.75
N THR A 43 -19.33 -27.25 33.85
CA THR A 43 -18.30 -27.01 32.83
C THR A 43 -18.47 -27.94 31.60
N LEU A 44 -19.03 -29.13 31.80
CA LEU A 44 -19.26 -30.10 30.72
C LEU A 44 -20.53 -29.82 29.90
N THR A 45 -21.57 -29.23 30.49
CA THR A 45 -22.78 -28.82 29.72
C THR A 45 -22.53 -27.60 28.84
N TYR A 46 -21.68 -26.66 29.27
CA TYR A 46 -21.31 -25.49 28.46
C TYR A 46 -20.41 -25.84 27.26
N ARG A 47 -19.62 -26.92 27.34
CA ARG A 47 -18.79 -27.38 26.22
C ARG A 47 -19.55 -28.26 25.22
N ALA A 48 -20.61 -28.93 25.62
CA ALA A 48 -21.42 -29.73 24.70
C ALA A 48 -22.32 -28.88 23.77
N LEU A 49 -22.72 -27.68 24.19
CA LEU A 49 -23.54 -26.78 23.37
C LEU A 49 -22.74 -25.94 22.36
N ASN A 50 -21.43 -25.78 22.56
CA ASN A 50 -20.58 -24.99 21.67
C ASN A 50 -19.95 -25.78 20.52
N VAL A 51 -20.16 -27.10 20.45
CA VAL A 51 -19.60 -27.95 19.36
C VAL A 51 -20.48 -27.93 18.10
N PHE A 52 -21.69 -27.37 18.15
CA PHE A 52 -22.56 -27.22 16.97
C PHE A 52 -22.55 -25.82 16.33
N ALA A 53 -21.64 -24.93 16.76
CA ALA A 53 -21.50 -23.57 16.24
C ALA A 53 -20.11 -23.30 15.63
N GLY A 54 -19.43 -24.33 15.11
CA GLY A 54 -18.07 -24.23 14.58
C GLY A 54 -18.00 -24.58 13.09
N SER A 55 -18.44 -23.68 12.22
CA SER A 55 -18.10 -23.75 10.79
C SER A 55 -18.10 -22.37 10.11
N ASP A 56 -17.43 -21.38 10.71
CA ASP A 56 -17.18 -20.06 10.09
C ASP A 56 -15.83 -19.41 10.51
N ASP A 57 -14.90 -20.17 11.12
CA ASP A 57 -13.66 -19.59 11.65
C ASP A 57 -12.54 -19.38 10.59
N GLU A 58 -12.55 -20.13 9.48
CA GLU A 58 -11.57 -19.91 8.39
C GLU A 58 -11.84 -18.61 7.59
N ASP A 59 -13.07 -18.08 7.62
CA ASP A 59 -13.44 -16.84 6.94
C ASP A 59 -13.16 -15.56 7.76
N GLN A 60 -13.01 -15.66 9.08
CA GLN A 60 -12.67 -14.52 9.93
C GLN A 60 -11.18 -14.17 9.86
N GLU A 61 -10.30 -15.17 9.84
CA GLU A 61 -8.84 -14.93 9.84
C GLU A 61 -8.37 -14.35 8.51
N MET A 62 -8.93 -14.82 7.39
CA MET A 62 -8.71 -14.23 6.06
C MET A 62 -9.20 -12.77 5.96
N ASN A 63 -10.23 -12.40 6.74
CA ASN A 63 -10.77 -11.04 6.80
C ASN A 63 -9.92 -10.11 7.67
N LEU A 64 -9.33 -10.60 8.77
CA LEU A 64 -8.40 -9.83 9.60
C LEU A 64 -7.08 -9.56 8.87
N GLU A 65 -6.53 -10.54 8.16
CA GLU A 65 -5.36 -10.31 7.32
C GLU A 65 -5.68 -9.34 6.18
N LYS A 66 -6.81 -9.47 5.48
CA LYS A 66 -7.24 -8.48 4.48
C LYS A 66 -7.42 -7.09 5.08
N ARG A 67 -7.99 -6.96 6.28
CA ARG A 67 -8.13 -5.69 7.00
C ARG A 67 -6.79 -5.11 7.44
N ALA A 68 -5.86 -5.92 7.94
CA ALA A 68 -4.52 -5.51 8.35
C ALA A 68 -3.65 -5.13 7.13
N ARG A 69 -3.74 -5.88 6.04
CA ARG A 69 -3.13 -5.57 4.74
C ARG A 69 -3.71 -4.27 4.16
N ASN A 70 -5.03 -4.04 4.29
CA ASN A 70 -5.71 -2.79 3.93
C ASN A 70 -5.37 -1.61 4.88
N LYS A 71 -4.97 -1.88 6.13
CA LYS A 71 -4.49 -0.86 7.09
C LYS A 71 -3.02 -0.46 6.80
N ARG A 72 -2.16 -1.41 6.43
CA ARG A 72 -0.78 -1.16 5.96
C ARG A 72 -0.74 -0.47 4.59
N LEU A 73 -1.71 -0.72 3.72
CA LEU A 73 -1.89 -0.02 2.42
C LEU A 73 -2.41 1.42 2.55
N ARG A 74 -2.78 1.86 3.76
CA ARG A 74 -3.32 3.21 3.97
C ARG A 74 -2.30 4.19 4.48
N ASN A 75 -1.29 3.78 5.24
CA ASN A 75 -0.28 4.70 5.75
C ASN A 75 0.95 4.73 4.84
N CYS A 76 1.49 5.91 4.62
CA CYS A 76 2.66 6.11 3.76
C CYS A 76 3.53 7.26 4.29
N SER A 77 4.83 7.14 4.07
CA SER A 77 5.82 8.19 4.29
C SER A 77 6.32 8.77 2.95
N SER A 78 6.19 8.01 1.86
CA SER A 78 6.57 8.39 0.52
C SER A 78 5.61 7.82 -0.53
N ASP A 79 5.63 8.38 -1.74
CA ASP A 79 4.81 7.88 -2.86
C ASP A 79 5.14 6.42 -3.24
N ARG A 80 6.35 5.95 -2.90
CA ARG A 80 6.78 4.56 -3.16
C ARG A 80 6.09 3.53 -2.27
N ASP A 81 5.57 3.97 -1.13
CA ASP A 81 4.83 3.10 -0.22
C ASP A 81 3.40 2.83 -0.75
N CYS A 82 2.98 3.62 -1.74
CA CYS A 82 1.67 3.50 -2.35
C CYS A 82 1.72 2.64 -3.64
N PRO A 83 0.63 1.93 -3.97
CA PRO A 83 0.49 1.24 -5.25
C PRO A 83 0.64 2.19 -6.44
N SER A 84 1.00 1.66 -7.62
CA SER A 84 1.40 2.38 -8.86
C SER A 84 0.38 3.39 -9.43
N SER A 85 -0.82 3.49 -8.87
CA SER A 85 -1.89 4.42 -9.27
C SER A 85 -2.30 5.38 -8.14
N ARG A 86 -1.45 5.52 -7.12
CA ARG A 86 -1.72 6.32 -5.90
C ARG A 86 -0.52 7.18 -5.54
N TYR A 87 -0.76 8.22 -4.77
CA TYR A 87 0.28 9.09 -4.20
C TYR A 87 0.10 9.19 -2.68
N CYS A 88 1.18 9.49 -1.98
CA CYS A 88 1.16 9.72 -0.56
C CYS A 88 0.84 11.18 -0.25
N SER A 89 -0.31 11.41 0.38
CA SER A 89 -0.65 12.73 0.89
C SER A 89 0.18 13.03 2.14
N ARG A 90 1.10 13.99 2.03
CA ARG A 90 1.95 14.46 3.14
C ARG A 90 1.14 14.94 4.35
N ASN A 91 -0.06 15.48 4.11
CA ASN A 91 -0.89 16.05 5.17
C ASN A 91 -1.57 14.98 6.03
N SER A 92 -1.89 13.83 5.44
CA SER A 92 -2.64 12.78 6.14
C SER A 92 -1.83 11.51 6.34
N GLY A 93 -0.62 11.42 5.76
CA GLY A 93 0.20 10.22 5.71
C GLY A 93 -0.52 9.05 5.05
N LYS A 94 -1.38 9.32 4.05
CA LYS A 94 -2.24 8.29 3.43
C LYS A 94 -2.16 8.24 1.91
N CYS A 95 -2.37 7.04 1.36
CA CYS A 95 -2.36 6.81 -0.09
C CYS A 95 -3.71 7.17 -0.76
N PHE A 96 -3.69 8.17 -1.64
CA PHE A 96 -4.85 8.62 -2.44
C PHE A 96 -4.69 8.24 -3.90
N LYS A 97 -5.81 8.02 -4.59
CA LYS A 97 -5.81 7.75 -6.03
C LYS A 97 -5.30 8.97 -6.81
N LEU A 98 -4.42 8.74 -7.78
CA LEU A 98 -3.99 9.77 -8.72
C LEU A 98 -5.18 10.27 -9.54
N ARG A 99 -5.19 11.57 -9.82
CA ARG A 99 -6.25 12.23 -10.58
C ARG A 99 -6.02 12.06 -12.07
N ASN A 100 -7.11 11.80 -12.79
CA ASN A 100 -7.11 11.65 -14.25
C ASN A 100 -6.93 13.00 -14.95
N ARG A 101 -6.58 12.96 -16.23
CA ARG A 101 -6.53 14.15 -17.10
C ARG A 101 -7.88 14.91 -17.03
N GLY A 102 -7.80 16.23 -16.94
CA GLY A 102 -8.95 17.12 -16.86
C GLY A 102 -9.52 17.31 -15.45
N ALA A 103 -9.18 16.45 -14.49
CA ALA A 103 -9.58 16.64 -13.10
C ALA A 103 -8.88 17.86 -12.49
N ASN A 104 -9.55 18.54 -11.57
CA ASN A 104 -8.97 19.67 -10.85
C ASN A 104 -7.72 19.23 -10.06
N CYS A 105 -6.75 20.11 -9.87
CA CYS A 105 -5.53 19.85 -9.12
C CYS A 105 -4.95 21.14 -8.56
N LYS A 106 -4.16 21.02 -7.48
CA LYS A 106 -3.36 22.11 -6.93
C LYS A 106 -1.85 21.88 -7.05
N HIS A 107 -1.44 20.62 -7.18
CA HIS A 107 -0.03 20.21 -7.23
C HIS A 107 0.18 19.13 -8.29
N ASP A 108 1.38 19.05 -8.85
CA ASP A 108 1.70 18.11 -9.94
C ASP A 108 1.61 16.65 -9.51
N TYR A 109 2.05 16.34 -8.28
CA TYR A 109 2.10 14.97 -7.75
C TYR A 109 0.72 14.31 -7.57
N VAL A 110 -0.37 15.09 -7.58
CA VAL A 110 -1.72 14.53 -7.47
C VAL A 110 -2.23 14.02 -8.82
N CYS A 111 -1.59 14.39 -9.93
CA CYS A 111 -2.02 14.06 -11.27
C CYS A 111 -1.31 12.81 -11.77
N GLY A 112 -2.08 11.81 -12.24
CA GLY A 112 -1.49 10.61 -12.87
C GLY A 112 -0.74 10.93 -14.17
N THR A 113 -0.98 12.11 -14.75
CA THR A 113 -0.23 12.63 -15.90
C THR A 113 1.10 13.30 -15.52
N GLY A 114 1.39 13.47 -14.22
CA GLY A 114 2.61 14.10 -13.70
C GLY A 114 2.64 15.63 -13.75
N TYR A 115 1.54 16.29 -14.14
CA TYR A 115 1.50 17.74 -14.29
C TYR A 115 0.10 18.33 -14.02
N CYS A 116 0.07 19.35 -13.16
CA CYS A 116 -1.07 20.20 -12.89
C CYS A 116 -0.92 21.52 -13.63
N GLY A 117 -1.80 21.75 -14.62
CA GLY A 117 -1.77 22.96 -15.44
C GLY A 117 -2.01 24.21 -14.61
N ARG A 118 -0.96 25.00 -14.36
CA ARG A 118 -1.04 26.23 -13.54
C ARG A 118 -2.15 27.20 -13.97
N LYS A 119 -2.32 27.40 -15.28
CA LYS A 119 -3.39 28.28 -15.82
C LYS A 119 -4.79 27.68 -15.68
N THR A 120 -4.91 26.37 -15.81
CA THR A 120 -6.20 25.68 -15.90
C THR A 120 -6.67 25.10 -14.56
N GLY A 121 -5.78 24.96 -13.58
CA GLY A 121 -6.03 24.24 -12.33
C GLY A 121 -6.40 22.77 -12.54
N ARG A 122 -5.96 22.15 -13.65
CA ARG A 122 -6.40 20.82 -14.09
C ARG A 122 -5.22 19.93 -14.51
N CYS A 123 -5.34 18.64 -14.25
CA CYS A 123 -4.34 17.66 -14.65
C CYS A 123 -4.23 17.59 -16.18
N ALA A 124 -3.02 17.76 -16.68
CA ALA A 124 -2.74 17.81 -18.11
C ALA A 124 -1.55 16.93 -18.46
N ARG A 125 -1.44 16.51 -19.72
CA ARG A 125 -0.24 15.81 -20.21
C ARG A 125 0.92 16.79 -20.30
N GLN A 126 2.11 16.31 -19.97
CA GLN A 126 3.34 17.01 -20.25
C GLN A 126 3.50 17.26 -21.76
N LYS A 127 4.02 18.43 -22.10
CA LYS A 127 4.16 18.94 -23.45
C LYS A 127 5.52 18.58 -24.04
N GLY A 128 5.55 18.44 -25.36
CA GLY A 128 6.79 18.22 -26.11
C GLY A 128 7.61 19.50 -26.23
N ASN A 129 8.80 19.40 -26.83
CA ASN A 129 9.64 20.57 -27.10
C ASN A 129 8.90 21.59 -27.98
N ASN A 130 9.29 22.86 -27.90
CA ASN A 130 8.69 24.01 -28.58
C ASN A 130 7.24 24.36 -28.16
N SER A 131 6.65 23.58 -27.25
CA SER A 131 5.32 23.88 -26.70
C SER A 131 5.40 24.86 -25.54
N ASN A 132 4.42 25.76 -25.43
CA ASN A 132 4.39 26.74 -24.33
C ASN A 132 4.26 26.07 -22.96
N CYS A 133 5.21 26.34 -22.06
CA CYS A 133 5.25 25.79 -20.70
C CYS A 133 4.85 26.79 -19.62
N PHE A 134 4.71 28.08 -19.97
CA PHE A 134 4.30 29.15 -19.06
C PHE A 134 5.16 29.18 -17.78
N GLY A 135 6.47 29.02 -17.92
CA GLY A 135 7.44 29.03 -16.82
C GLY A 135 7.47 27.79 -15.93
N ALA A 136 6.72 26.72 -16.24
CA ALA A 136 6.71 25.50 -15.44
C ALA A 136 7.51 24.36 -16.10
N ASP A 137 8.64 23.99 -15.49
CA ASP A 137 9.49 22.87 -15.95
C ASP A 137 8.73 21.54 -15.98
N THR A 138 7.86 21.30 -14.99
CA THR A 138 7.04 20.08 -14.88
C THR A 138 6.00 19.96 -16.00
N ALA A 139 5.69 21.06 -16.68
CA ALA A 139 4.85 21.05 -17.87
C ALA A 139 5.53 20.41 -19.08
N CYS A 140 6.85 20.25 -19.07
CA CYS A 140 7.65 19.76 -20.18
C CYS A 140 8.06 18.31 -19.96
N LYS A 141 7.94 17.47 -21.00
CA LYS A 141 8.45 16.10 -20.96
C LYS A 141 9.97 16.05 -20.74
N SER A 142 10.69 17.07 -21.20
CA SER A 142 12.12 17.25 -20.95
C SER A 142 12.46 17.66 -19.51
N GLY A 143 11.45 18.04 -18.72
CA GLY A 143 11.64 18.64 -17.40
C GLY A 143 12.33 20.00 -17.43
N TYR A 144 12.28 20.71 -18.57
CA TYR A 144 12.87 22.05 -18.72
C TYR A 144 12.01 22.97 -19.59
N CYS A 145 11.63 24.09 -19.00
CA CYS A 145 10.97 25.23 -19.60
C CYS A 145 12.00 26.34 -19.78
N ASP A 146 12.31 26.69 -21.03
CA ASP A 146 13.20 27.79 -21.32
C ASP A 146 12.52 29.11 -20.98
N SER A 147 13.09 29.83 -20.01
CA SER A 147 12.55 31.11 -19.52
C SER A 147 12.65 32.22 -20.55
N SER A 148 13.58 32.14 -21.51
CA SER A 148 13.73 33.16 -22.56
C SER A 148 12.62 33.05 -23.61
N THR A 149 12.21 31.83 -23.95
CA THR A 149 11.20 31.57 -24.99
C THR A 149 9.83 31.17 -24.44
N ASN A 150 9.72 30.90 -23.13
CA ASN A 150 8.55 30.32 -22.47
C ASN A 150 8.09 28.98 -23.08
N LYS A 151 9.02 28.25 -23.71
CA LYS A 151 8.76 26.98 -24.40
C LYS A 151 9.55 25.83 -23.79
N CYS A 152 8.97 24.64 -23.86
CA CYS A 152 9.67 23.43 -23.49
C CYS A 152 10.89 23.24 -24.39
N SER A 153 12.04 23.02 -23.79
CA SER A 153 13.28 22.79 -24.52
C SER A 153 13.99 21.56 -23.97
N ARG A 154 14.89 20.99 -24.76
CA ARG A 154 15.73 19.88 -24.29
C ARG A 154 16.71 20.42 -23.26
N ARG A 155 16.96 19.64 -22.22
CA ARG A 155 18.11 19.90 -21.35
C ARG A 155 19.39 19.71 -22.14
N GLN A 156 20.34 20.59 -21.90
CA GLN A 156 21.62 20.61 -22.58
C GLN A 156 22.53 19.51 -22.03
N LYS A 157 23.44 19.02 -22.89
CA LYS A 157 24.38 17.95 -22.58
C LYS A 157 25.57 18.49 -21.77
N PRO A 158 26.33 17.63 -21.07
CA PRO A 158 27.58 18.05 -20.44
C PRO A 158 28.54 18.72 -21.44
N GLY A 159 29.21 19.78 -21.01
CA GLY A 159 30.11 20.61 -21.82
C GLY A 159 29.46 21.79 -22.54
N THR A 160 28.13 21.87 -22.60
CA THR A 160 27.45 23.02 -23.23
C THR A 160 27.39 24.24 -22.31
N PRO A 161 27.33 25.46 -22.87
CA PRO A 161 27.16 26.68 -22.08
C PRO A 161 25.80 26.72 -21.36
N CYS A 162 25.82 27.04 -20.07
CA CYS A 162 24.64 27.18 -19.23
C CYS A 162 24.73 28.42 -18.34
N THR A 163 23.57 28.98 -18.01
CA THR A 163 23.40 30.06 -17.02
C THR A 163 22.68 29.57 -15.77
N SER A 164 22.07 28.39 -15.82
CA SER A 164 21.42 27.79 -14.65
C SER A 164 21.50 26.27 -14.66
N ALA A 165 21.48 25.69 -13.47
CA ALA A 165 21.52 24.24 -13.27
C ALA A 165 20.37 23.50 -13.97
N ARG A 166 19.20 24.15 -14.08
CA ARG A 166 17.98 23.59 -14.71
C ARG A 166 18.12 23.36 -16.21
N GLN A 167 19.01 24.09 -16.88
CA GLN A 167 19.32 23.89 -18.30
C GLN A 167 20.05 22.57 -18.55
N CYS A 168 20.83 22.09 -17.58
CA CYS A 168 21.70 20.93 -17.76
C CYS A 168 20.96 19.61 -17.50
N SER A 169 21.24 18.59 -18.30
CA SER A 169 20.66 17.25 -18.11
C SER A 169 21.04 16.65 -16.75
N SER A 170 22.23 16.98 -16.24
CA SER A 170 22.72 16.61 -14.91
C SER A 170 22.09 17.40 -13.76
N GLY A 171 21.36 18.48 -14.06
CA GLY A 171 20.87 19.40 -13.04
C GLY A 171 21.99 20.22 -12.38
N TYR A 172 23.16 20.36 -13.02
CA TYR A 172 24.28 21.14 -12.49
C TYR A 172 25.01 21.94 -13.56
N CYS A 173 25.08 23.26 -13.34
CA CYS A 173 25.83 24.22 -14.15
C CYS A 173 27.06 24.67 -13.35
N ARG A 174 28.26 24.46 -13.90
CA ARG A 174 29.53 24.82 -13.27
C ARG A 174 29.67 26.35 -13.18
N LYS A 175 30.52 26.81 -12.26
CA LYS A 175 30.84 28.25 -12.13
C LYS A 175 31.39 28.88 -13.41
N ASN A 176 32.07 28.10 -14.25
CA ASN A 176 32.56 28.56 -15.56
C ASN A 176 31.45 28.61 -16.64
N GLY A 177 30.18 28.45 -16.27
CA GLY A 177 29.04 28.52 -17.19
C GLY A 177 28.91 27.32 -18.11
N THR A 178 29.33 26.12 -17.70
CA THR A 178 29.18 24.89 -18.52
C THR A 178 28.51 23.74 -17.78
N CYS A 179 27.72 22.94 -18.48
CA CYS A 179 27.03 21.79 -17.90
C CYS A 179 28.02 20.70 -17.49
N SER A 180 27.91 20.19 -16.26
CA SER A 180 28.75 19.08 -15.80
C SER A 180 28.12 17.72 -16.12
N LYS A 181 28.95 16.67 -16.20
CA LYS A 181 28.47 15.28 -16.21
C LYS A 181 27.94 14.84 -14.84
N HIS A 182 28.50 15.37 -13.76
CA HIS A 182 28.15 15.00 -12.40
C HIS A 182 27.37 16.12 -11.71
N TYR A 183 26.28 15.74 -11.05
CA TYR A 183 25.69 16.55 -10.00
C TYR A 183 26.68 16.57 -8.83
N HIS A 184 27.36 17.69 -8.60
CA HIS A 184 28.11 17.86 -7.36
C HIS A 184 27.10 18.19 -6.28
N SER A 185 26.66 17.17 -5.55
CA SER A 185 26.05 17.41 -4.25
C SER A 185 27.07 18.19 -3.43
N PRO A 186 26.71 19.34 -2.82
CA PRO A 186 27.64 20.04 -1.96
C PRO A 186 28.17 19.05 -0.93
N ARG A 187 29.50 18.90 -0.88
CA ARG A 187 30.15 18.06 0.12
C ARG A 187 29.67 18.58 1.48
N PRO A 188 29.16 17.72 2.38
CA PRO A 188 28.79 18.17 3.71
C PRO A 188 30.01 18.88 4.33
N PRO A 189 29.80 20.00 5.07
CA PRO A 189 30.88 20.66 5.75
C PRO A 189 31.61 19.64 6.64
N PRO A 190 32.95 19.72 6.73
CA PRO A 190 33.68 18.85 7.66
C PRO A 190 33.10 19.02 9.08
N PRO A 191 33.01 17.94 9.87
CA PRO A 191 32.52 18.04 11.23
C PRO A 191 33.36 19.07 11.99
N VAL A 192 32.69 20.05 12.59
CA VAL A 192 33.32 21.05 13.46
C VAL A 192 33.89 20.28 14.64
N GLN A 193 35.22 20.22 14.74
CA GLN A 193 35.87 19.67 15.92
C GLN A 193 35.65 20.66 17.07
N THR A 194 34.70 20.36 17.94
CA THR A 194 34.58 21.04 19.24
C THR A 194 35.75 20.55 20.09
N GLY A 195 36.78 21.38 20.23
CA GLY A 195 37.86 21.17 21.19
C GLY A 195 37.29 21.11 22.61
N LYS A 196 37.76 20.13 23.38
CA LYS A 196 37.55 20.03 24.83
C LYS A 196 38.54 20.92 25.57
#